data_AF-A0A6N6KPL8-F1
#
_entry.id   AF-A0A6N6KPL8-F1
#
_cell.length_a   1.000
_cell.length_b   1.000
_cell.length_c   1.000
_cell.angle_alpha   90.00
_cell.angle_beta   90.00
_cell.angle_gamma   90.00
#
_symmetry.space_group_name_H-M   'P 1'
#
loop_
_entity.id
_entity.type
_entity.pdbx_description
1 polymer ?
#
loop_
_entity_poly.entity_id
_entity_poly.type
_entity_poly.pdbx_seq_one_letter_code
_entity_poly.pdbx_strand_id
1 'polypeptide(L)'
;MKTVSTLFLFLLISCFSNVNAQGDYPYDFSHFQEEYADLENPVVLTDDYWDDFDELIYEFPLGFEFTFFDHIMTSIFLGDPFAEALYVQTGGLEEYNIMLPYTGDLISRYDNSGNIISQIGYLVEGEPGSRVLKGEFKNIGFYNDDDGTNFANFQFWLHESDGAIEFRYGPSNITLPLDYLFDDLPGPYVGLLNGYLYDGEEFGDMYMLSGDAADPTYAYYDGSTGEEPPALEGQPADGTVYRFGPVIINSVEETITNPVSIKVYPTITRNELN
;
A
#
# COMPACT_ATOMS: atom_id res chain seq x y z
N MET A 1 9.63 -64.23 29.65
CA MET A 1 10.64 -63.14 29.70
C MET A 1 10.86 -62.64 28.27
N LYS A 2 10.07 -61.67 27.82
CA LYS A 2 10.35 -60.86 26.62
C LYS A 2 9.75 -59.48 26.85
N THR A 3 10.64 -58.51 26.96
CA THR A 3 10.42 -57.07 27.11
C THR A 3 9.80 -56.52 25.82
N VAL A 4 8.71 -55.76 25.94
CA VAL A 4 8.21 -54.90 24.86
C VAL A 4 8.65 -53.49 25.21
N SER A 5 9.60 -52.98 24.44
CA SER A 5 10.17 -51.64 24.59
C SER A 5 9.29 -50.63 23.87
N THR A 6 8.84 -49.61 24.61
CA THR A 6 8.18 -48.40 24.13
C THR A 6 9.11 -47.65 23.18
N LEU A 7 8.63 -47.27 21.99
CA LEU A 7 9.31 -46.33 21.10
C LEU A 7 8.44 -45.06 21.00
N PHE A 8 8.91 -43.99 21.65
CA PHE A 8 8.34 -42.65 21.54
C PHE A 8 8.88 -42.01 20.25
N LEU A 9 8.00 -41.74 19.29
CA LEU A 9 8.34 -41.00 18.08
C LEU A 9 8.11 -39.50 18.34
N PHE A 10 9.19 -38.75 18.54
CA PHE A 10 9.17 -37.29 18.55
C PHE A 10 9.07 -36.81 17.09
N LEU A 11 7.92 -36.24 16.71
CA LEU A 11 7.73 -35.55 15.44
C LEU A 11 8.29 -34.13 15.60
N LEU A 12 9.48 -33.86 15.04
CA LEU A 12 9.99 -32.49 14.89
C LEU A 12 9.17 -31.82 13.78
N ILE A 13 8.27 -30.91 14.15
CA ILE A 13 7.68 -29.94 13.23
C ILE A 13 8.75 -28.88 13.01
N SER A 14 9.45 -28.94 11.88
CA SER A 14 10.28 -27.82 11.44
C SER A 14 9.37 -26.78 10.79
N CYS A 15 9.08 -25.70 11.51
CA CYS A 15 8.64 -24.47 10.86
C CYS A 15 9.79 -23.98 9.98
N PHE A 16 9.68 -24.19 8.67
CA PHE A 16 10.47 -23.43 7.72
C PHE A 16 9.90 -22.01 7.71
N SER A 17 10.46 -21.13 8.53
CA SER A 17 10.37 -19.70 8.28
C SER A 17 11.19 -19.43 7.02
N ASN A 18 10.52 -19.18 5.90
CA ASN A 18 11.15 -18.58 4.73
C ASN A 18 11.59 -17.17 5.14
N VAL A 19 12.81 -17.05 5.66
CA VAL A 19 13.49 -15.76 5.73
C VAL A 19 13.94 -15.48 4.30
N ASN A 20 13.00 -15.01 3.47
CA ASN A 20 13.39 -14.22 2.32
C ASN A 20 14.17 -13.03 2.90
N ALA A 21 15.39 -12.81 2.42
CA ALA A 21 16.11 -11.59 2.72
C ALA A 21 15.28 -10.44 2.13
N GLN A 22 14.39 -9.86 2.93
CA GLN A 22 13.70 -8.63 2.58
C GLN A 22 14.82 -7.58 2.42
N GLY A 23 14.83 -6.87 1.29
CA GLY A 23 15.76 -5.76 1.10
C GLY A 23 15.56 -4.70 2.20
N ASP A 24 16.41 -3.68 2.23
CA ASP A 24 16.19 -2.52 3.10
C ASP A 24 14.97 -1.72 2.59
N TYR A 25 13.77 -2.28 2.74
CA TYR A 25 12.49 -1.69 2.36
C TYR A 25 11.93 -0.87 3.53
N PRO A 26 11.23 0.25 3.26
CA PRO A 26 10.65 1.08 4.33
C PRO A 26 9.47 0.42 5.03
N TYR A 27 8.87 -0.60 4.41
CA TYR A 27 7.79 -1.40 5.01
C TYR A 27 8.12 -2.90 4.91
N ASP A 28 7.83 -3.63 5.99
CA ASP A 28 7.72 -5.08 5.96
C ASP A 28 6.36 -5.46 5.37
N PHE A 29 6.36 -6.40 4.44
CA PHE A 29 5.13 -6.90 3.81
C PHE A 29 4.68 -8.23 4.43
N SER A 30 3.37 -8.36 4.62
CA SER A 30 2.71 -9.62 4.95
C SER A 30 1.33 -9.68 4.32
N HIS A 31 0.83 -10.89 4.10
CA HIS A 31 -0.56 -11.12 3.69
C HIS A 31 -1.22 -12.19 4.54
N PHE A 32 -2.53 -12.10 4.67
CA PHE A 32 -3.35 -13.06 5.41
C PHE A 32 -4.82 -12.99 4.96
N GLN A 33 -5.63 -13.88 5.52
CA GLN A 33 -7.07 -13.93 5.30
C GLN A 33 -7.80 -13.44 6.55
N GLU A 34 -8.75 -12.54 6.38
CA GLU A 34 -9.65 -12.04 7.41
C GLU A 34 -11.05 -11.85 6.80
N GLU A 35 -12.11 -11.98 7.60
CA GLU A 35 -13.47 -11.72 7.10
C GLU A 35 -13.61 -10.26 6.66
N TYR A 36 -13.99 -10.05 5.40
CA TYR A 36 -14.34 -8.72 4.91
C TYR A 36 -15.74 -8.34 5.40
N ALA A 37 -15.85 -7.14 5.97
CA ALA A 37 -17.12 -6.55 6.35
C ALA A 37 -17.19 -5.12 5.83
N ASP A 38 -18.34 -4.78 5.24
CA ASP A 38 -18.64 -3.42 4.84
C ASP A 38 -18.54 -2.47 6.05
N LEU A 39 -18.20 -1.21 5.82
CA LEU A 39 -18.23 -0.21 6.89
C LEU A 39 -19.67 0.01 7.40
N GLU A 40 -19.83 0.01 8.72
CA GLU A 40 -21.11 0.33 9.34
C GLU A 40 -21.25 1.85 9.51
N ASN A 41 -22.24 2.44 8.84
CA ASN A 41 -22.53 3.88 8.88
C ASN A 41 -21.33 4.78 8.52
N PRO A 42 -20.70 4.60 7.35
CA PRO A 42 -19.58 5.43 6.94
C PRO A 42 -20.04 6.88 6.72
N VAL A 43 -19.09 7.81 6.84
CA VAL A 43 -19.23 9.13 6.23
C VAL A 43 -19.09 8.93 4.72
N VAL A 44 -20.19 9.11 4.00
CA VAL A 44 -20.23 8.97 2.54
C VAL A 44 -19.54 10.18 1.90
N LEU A 45 -18.51 9.92 1.10
CA LEU A 45 -17.82 10.92 0.28
C LEU A 45 -18.52 11.09 -1.06
N THR A 46 -18.96 9.99 -1.66
CA THR A 46 -19.80 10.00 -2.85
C THR A 46 -20.66 8.74 -2.95
N ASP A 47 -21.91 8.94 -3.36
CA ASP A 47 -22.87 7.96 -3.87
C ASP A 47 -23.50 8.44 -5.19
N ASP A 48 -22.84 9.42 -5.83
CA ASP A 48 -23.18 10.00 -7.13
C ASP A 48 -22.30 9.40 -8.24
N TYR A 49 -22.57 9.76 -9.50
CA TYR A 49 -21.83 9.24 -10.64
C TYR A 49 -20.45 9.88 -10.72
N TRP A 50 -19.45 9.05 -10.96
CA TRP A 50 -18.09 9.44 -11.26
C TRP A 50 -17.47 8.40 -12.20
N ASP A 51 -16.46 8.87 -12.93
CA ASP A 51 -15.68 8.18 -13.96
C ASP A 51 -14.27 8.76 -13.84
N ASP A 52 -13.27 7.92 -13.57
CA ASP A 52 -11.84 8.27 -13.40
C ASP A 52 -11.48 9.35 -12.36
N PHE A 53 -12.41 9.93 -11.59
CA PHE A 53 -12.14 10.94 -10.54
C PHE A 53 -11.31 12.18 -10.94
N ASP A 54 -10.91 12.36 -12.20
CA ASP A 54 -9.99 13.39 -12.69
C ASP A 54 -10.47 14.84 -12.51
N GLU A 55 -11.74 15.04 -12.14
CA GLU A 55 -12.33 16.37 -11.88
C GLU A 55 -12.79 16.56 -10.43
N LEU A 56 -12.55 15.58 -9.56
CA LEU A 56 -13.03 15.56 -8.18
C LEU A 56 -11.86 15.36 -7.23
N ILE A 57 -11.95 15.93 -6.03
CA ILE A 57 -10.99 15.67 -4.96
C ILE A 57 -11.77 15.29 -3.71
N TYR A 58 -11.56 14.07 -3.24
CA TYR A 58 -12.12 13.57 -1.99
C TYR A 58 -11.03 13.53 -0.92
N GLU A 59 -11.33 14.11 0.25
CA GLU A 59 -10.44 14.10 1.40
C GLU A 59 -10.92 13.05 2.42
N PHE A 60 -10.01 12.18 2.84
CA PHE A 60 -10.18 11.27 3.95
C PHE A 60 -9.44 11.83 5.18
N PRO A 61 -10.12 12.51 6.12
CA PRO A 61 -9.47 12.99 7.33
C PRO A 61 -9.13 11.82 8.25
N LEU A 62 -7.87 11.67 8.63
CA LEU A 62 -7.41 10.56 9.47
C LEU A 62 -7.89 10.71 10.92
N GLY A 63 -7.98 11.95 11.41
CA GLY A 63 -8.25 12.24 12.81
C GLY A 63 -7.03 12.04 13.73
N PHE A 64 -5.91 11.54 13.22
CA PHE A 64 -4.62 11.37 13.89
C PHE A 64 -3.48 11.75 12.94
N GLU A 65 -2.27 11.93 13.48
CA GLU A 65 -1.05 12.05 12.67
C GLU A 65 -0.59 10.65 12.25
N PHE A 66 -0.30 10.47 10.98
CA PHE A 66 0.22 9.23 10.42
C PHE A 66 1.49 9.52 9.64
N THR A 67 2.52 8.69 9.79
CA THR A 67 3.76 8.84 9.02
C THR A 67 3.69 7.90 7.83
N PHE A 68 3.70 8.47 6.62
CA PHE A 68 3.79 7.73 5.37
C PHE A 68 5.12 8.05 4.69
N PHE A 69 6.00 7.06 4.66
CA PHE A 69 7.44 7.19 4.37
C PHE A 69 8.10 8.15 5.36
N ASP A 70 8.60 9.29 4.90
CA ASP A 70 9.23 10.34 5.71
C ASP A 70 8.29 11.55 5.95
N HIS A 71 7.02 11.44 5.54
CA HIS A 71 6.05 12.51 5.63
C HIS A 71 4.96 12.27 6.68
N ILE A 72 4.66 13.27 7.49
CA ILE A 72 3.56 13.23 8.47
C ILE A 72 2.31 13.83 7.83
N MET A 73 1.23 13.06 7.78
CA MET A 73 -0.04 13.45 7.20
C MET A 73 -1.20 13.36 8.20
N THR A 74 -2.21 14.20 8.01
CA THR A 74 -3.48 14.18 8.76
C THR A 74 -4.70 13.89 7.89
N SER A 75 -4.48 13.86 6.57
CA SER A 75 -5.47 13.54 5.55
C SER A 75 -4.78 12.79 4.41
N ILE A 76 -5.54 11.95 3.70
CA ILE A 76 -5.15 11.35 2.42
C ILE A 76 -6.22 11.70 1.38
N PHE A 77 -5.84 11.87 0.12
CA PHE A 77 -6.72 12.38 -0.94
C PHE A 77 -6.92 11.34 -2.05
N LEU A 78 -8.05 11.43 -2.75
CA LEU A 78 -8.40 10.65 -3.95
C LEU A 78 -8.90 11.63 -5.03
N GLY A 79 -8.55 11.38 -6.29
CA GLY A 79 -8.92 12.20 -7.45
C GLY A 79 -7.82 13.20 -7.85
N ASP A 80 -8.15 14.26 -8.59
CA ASP A 80 -7.19 15.21 -9.20
C ASP A 80 -5.98 15.51 -8.28
N PRO A 81 -4.72 15.25 -8.70
CA PRO A 81 -4.28 14.95 -10.06
C PRO A 81 -4.16 13.46 -10.43
N PHE A 82 -4.69 12.56 -9.60
CA PHE A 82 -4.62 11.12 -9.84
C PHE A 82 -6.01 10.51 -9.86
N ALA A 83 -6.34 9.75 -10.90
CA ALA A 83 -7.63 9.09 -10.99
C ALA A 83 -7.93 8.21 -9.76
N GLU A 84 -7.27 7.06 -9.67
CA GLU A 84 -7.62 6.01 -8.68
C GLU A 84 -6.63 5.89 -7.52
N ALA A 85 -5.60 6.73 -7.53
CA ALA A 85 -4.52 6.66 -6.58
C ALA A 85 -4.84 7.48 -5.32
N LEU A 86 -4.55 6.91 -4.15
CA LEU A 86 -4.61 7.67 -2.91
C LEU A 86 -3.29 8.41 -2.73
N TYR A 87 -3.31 9.69 -2.39
CA TYR A 87 -2.08 10.47 -2.35
C TYR A 87 -2.01 11.43 -1.17
N VAL A 88 -0.77 11.80 -0.84
CA VAL A 88 -0.43 12.93 0.01
C VAL A 88 0.66 13.74 -0.68
N GLN A 89 0.51 15.06 -0.68
CA GLN A 89 1.53 15.98 -1.18
C GLN A 89 2.63 16.14 -0.12
N THR A 90 3.88 15.81 -0.45
CA THR A 90 4.97 15.67 0.52
C THR A 90 6.03 16.77 0.45
N GLY A 91 6.10 17.50 -0.66
CA GLY A 91 7.14 18.50 -0.93
C GLY A 91 6.59 19.80 -1.52
N GLY A 92 7.20 20.28 -2.60
CA GLY A 92 6.69 21.41 -3.38
C GLY A 92 5.29 21.15 -3.95
N LEU A 93 4.78 22.03 -4.81
CA LEU A 93 3.41 21.92 -5.35
C LEU A 93 3.13 20.65 -6.19
N GLU A 94 4.12 19.79 -6.42
CA GLU A 94 4.07 18.73 -7.45
C GLU A 94 4.71 17.40 -7.00
N GLU A 95 5.07 17.25 -5.71
CA GLU A 95 5.67 16.02 -5.19
C GLU A 95 4.69 15.26 -4.28
N TYR A 96 4.50 13.97 -4.56
CA TYR A 96 3.47 13.14 -3.95
C TYR A 96 4.00 11.77 -3.50
N ASN A 97 3.51 11.31 -2.35
CA ASN A 97 3.56 9.90 -1.99
C ASN A 97 2.20 9.28 -2.30
N ILE A 98 2.20 8.06 -2.85
CA ILE A 98 1.02 7.44 -3.42
C ILE A 98 0.81 6.04 -2.82
N MET A 99 -0.44 5.71 -2.51
CA MET A 99 -0.89 4.35 -2.22
C MET A 99 -1.81 3.88 -3.34
N LEU A 100 -1.53 2.68 -3.85
CA LEU A 100 -2.32 2.00 -4.86
C LEU A 100 -3.00 0.80 -4.20
N PRO A 101 -4.20 0.95 -3.62
CA PRO A 101 -4.93 -0.18 -3.04
C PRO A 101 -5.46 -1.11 -4.13
N TYR A 102 -5.84 -0.55 -5.28
CA TYR A 102 -6.45 -1.22 -6.41
C TYR A 102 -6.47 -0.24 -7.59
N THR A 103 -6.22 -0.72 -8.81
CA THR A 103 -6.32 0.07 -10.06
C THR A 103 -7.20 -0.66 -11.08
N GLY A 104 -7.74 0.01 -12.10
CA GLY A 104 -8.38 -0.63 -13.24
C GLY A 104 -9.44 0.17 -13.98
N ASP A 105 -9.23 1.47 -14.24
CA ASP A 105 -10.19 2.35 -14.93
C ASP A 105 -11.58 2.26 -14.29
N LEU A 106 -11.66 2.72 -13.05
CA LEU A 106 -12.78 2.49 -12.16
C LEU A 106 -13.92 3.46 -12.46
N ILE A 107 -15.15 2.96 -12.32
CA ILE A 107 -16.36 3.76 -12.56
C ILE A 107 -17.48 3.40 -11.58
N SER A 108 -18.40 4.35 -11.38
CA SER A 108 -19.68 4.08 -10.73
C SER A 108 -20.55 3.06 -11.47
N ARG A 109 -21.17 2.15 -10.71
CA ARG A 109 -22.13 1.15 -11.18
C ARG A 109 -23.57 1.56 -10.91
N TYR A 110 -24.46 0.95 -11.69
CA TYR A 110 -25.89 1.15 -11.62
C TYR A 110 -26.64 -0.16 -11.40
N ASP A 111 -27.77 -0.11 -10.71
CA ASP A 111 -28.73 -1.21 -10.67
C ASP A 111 -29.59 -1.27 -11.95
N ASN A 112 -30.44 -2.31 -12.06
CA ASN A 112 -31.36 -2.49 -13.19
C ASN A 112 -32.41 -1.37 -13.33
N SER A 113 -32.57 -0.51 -12.32
CA SER A 113 -33.46 0.65 -12.34
C SER A 113 -32.72 1.95 -12.70
N GLY A 114 -31.41 1.89 -12.92
CA GLY A 114 -30.55 3.03 -13.21
C GLY A 114 -30.14 3.83 -11.96
N ASN A 115 -30.31 3.29 -10.75
CA ASN A 115 -29.81 3.93 -9.53
C ASN A 115 -28.34 3.58 -9.33
N ILE A 116 -27.55 4.53 -8.86
CA ILE A 116 -26.15 4.31 -8.52
C ILE A 116 -26.09 3.40 -7.29
N ILE A 117 -25.23 2.39 -7.36
CA ILE A 117 -25.01 1.40 -6.30
C ILE A 117 -23.57 1.37 -5.80
N SER A 118 -22.69 2.15 -6.44
CA SER A 118 -21.34 2.40 -5.96
C SER A 118 -21.36 3.42 -4.85
N GLN A 119 -20.47 3.24 -3.87
CA GLN A 119 -20.29 4.19 -2.79
C GLN A 119 -18.83 4.26 -2.40
N ILE A 120 -18.35 5.47 -2.13
CA ILE A 120 -17.06 5.70 -1.49
C ILE A 120 -17.32 6.40 -0.18
N GLY A 121 -16.75 5.88 0.90
CA GLY A 121 -16.93 6.44 2.23
C GLY A 121 -15.79 6.08 3.15
N TYR A 122 -15.84 6.63 4.36
CA TYR A 122 -14.83 6.35 5.36
C TYR A 122 -15.39 6.31 6.77
N LEU A 123 -14.62 5.71 7.66
CA LEU A 123 -14.88 5.67 9.09
C LEU A 123 -13.55 5.80 9.84
N VAL A 124 -13.52 6.68 10.84
CA VAL A 124 -12.44 6.72 11.83
C VAL A 124 -12.99 6.18 13.14
N GLU A 125 -12.38 5.12 13.66
CA GLU A 125 -12.80 4.49 14.90
C GLU A 125 -11.62 4.09 15.79
N GLY A 126 -11.91 3.80 17.05
CA GLY A 126 -10.91 3.50 18.08
C GLY A 126 -10.66 4.67 19.05
N GLU A 127 -9.90 4.38 20.10
CA GLU A 127 -9.48 5.38 21.09
C GLU A 127 -8.15 6.02 20.68
N PRO A 128 -7.84 7.27 21.08
CA PRO A 128 -6.55 7.90 20.77
C PRO A 128 -5.34 7.02 21.09
N GLY A 129 -4.43 6.88 20.12
CA GLY A 129 -3.29 5.95 20.14
C GLY A 129 -3.59 4.57 19.57
N SER A 130 -4.83 4.31 19.17
CA SER A 130 -5.31 3.04 18.59
C SER A 130 -6.39 3.25 17.53
N ARG A 131 -6.50 4.48 16.99
CA ARG A 131 -7.47 4.77 15.94
C ARG A 131 -7.08 4.10 14.64
N VAL A 132 -8.09 3.82 13.82
CA VAL A 132 -7.93 3.35 12.46
C VAL A 132 -8.80 4.21 11.57
N LEU A 133 -8.20 4.83 10.54
CA LEU A 133 -8.95 5.33 9.41
C LEU A 133 -9.20 4.16 8.46
N LYS A 134 -10.45 3.97 8.06
CA LYS A 134 -10.88 2.98 7.06
C LYS A 134 -11.56 3.72 5.93
N GLY A 135 -11.01 3.67 4.73
CA GLY A 135 -11.72 4.09 3.51
C GLY A 135 -12.28 2.87 2.79
N GLU A 136 -13.49 2.99 2.23
CA GLU A 136 -14.19 1.92 1.53
C GLU A 136 -14.60 2.35 0.13
N PHE A 137 -14.35 1.44 -0.81
CA PHE A 137 -14.76 1.47 -2.20
C PHE A 137 -15.72 0.31 -2.42
N LYS A 138 -17.01 0.62 -2.46
CA LYS A 138 -18.09 -0.37 -2.48
C LYS A 138 -18.75 -0.45 -3.85
N ASN A 139 -18.92 -1.66 -4.35
CA ASN A 139 -19.52 -1.99 -5.64
C ASN A 139 -18.96 -1.15 -6.78
N ILE A 140 -17.64 -0.99 -6.84
CA ILE A 140 -17.00 -0.22 -7.90
C ILE A 140 -16.95 -1.05 -9.17
N GLY A 141 -17.24 -0.44 -10.31
CA GLY A 141 -17.18 -1.06 -11.63
C GLY A 141 -15.90 -0.71 -12.36
N PHE A 142 -15.83 -1.15 -13.61
CA PHE A 142 -14.73 -0.91 -14.53
C PHE A 142 -15.30 -0.25 -15.78
N TYR A 143 -14.63 0.75 -16.33
CA TYR A 143 -15.07 1.48 -17.52
C TYR A 143 -15.22 0.55 -18.72
N ASN A 144 -14.27 -0.38 -18.88
CA ASN A 144 -14.28 -1.39 -19.94
C ASN A 144 -15.37 -2.47 -19.78
N ASP A 145 -16.19 -2.43 -18.71
CA ASP A 145 -17.26 -3.39 -18.48
C ASP A 145 -18.62 -2.92 -19.07
N ASP A 146 -18.79 -3.13 -20.38
CA ASP A 146 -19.99 -2.74 -21.13
C ASP A 146 -21.32 -3.21 -20.52
N ASP A 147 -21.34 -4.35 -19.82
CA ASP A 147 -22.55 -4.92 -19.23
C ASP A 147 -22.78 -4.54 -17.76
N GLY A 148 -21.79 -3.87 -17.13
CA GLY A 148 -21.82 -3.38 -15.75
C GLY A 148 -21.93 -4.49 -14.69
N THR A 149 -21.68 -5.75 -15.06
CA THR A 149 -21.81 -6.88 -14.13
C THR A 149 -20.58 -7.11 -13.28
N ASN A 150 -19.41 -6.65 -13.72
CA ASN A 150 -18.14 -6.78 -13.03
C ASN A 150 -18.01 -5.74 -11.93
N PHE A 151 -17.52 -6.15 -10.77
CA PHE A 151 -17.29 -5.22 -9.67
C PHE A 151 -16.23 -5.69 -8.69
N ALA A 152 -15.66 -4.71 -8.00
CA ALA A 152 -14.79 -4.90 -6.85
C ALA A 152 -15.36 -4.23 -5.60
N ASN A 153 -15.03 -4.82 -4.45
CA ASN A 153 -15.16 -4.20 -3.13
C ASN A 153 -13.79 -4.23 -2.46
N PHE A 154 -13.32 -3.08 -1.98
CA PHE A 154 -12.07 -3.02 -1.26
C PHE A 154 -12.06 -1.87 -0.25
N GLN A 155 -11.14 -1.97 0.70
CA GLN A 155 -10.88 -0.96 1.71
C GLN A 155 -9.39 -0.71 1.85
N PHE A 156 -9.03 0.50 2.28
CA PHE A 156 -7.69 0.78 2.80
C PHE A 156 -7.79 1.20 4.26
N TRP A 157 -6.87 0.70 5.10
CA TRP A 157 -6.85 0.99 6.54
C TRP A 157 -5.50 1.59 6.92
N LEU A 158 -5.52 2.68 7.69
CA LEU A 158 -4.34 3.30 8.28
C LEU A 158 -4.41 3.18 9.80
N HIS A 159 -3.44 2.49 10.40
CA HIS A 159 -3.42 2.17 11.84
C HIS A 159 -2.58 3.19 12.62
N GLU A 160 -3.18 3.92 13.56
CA GLU A 160 -2.47 4.90 14.42
C GLU A 160 -1.44 4.23 15.34
N SER A 161 -1.72 3.01 15.79
CA SER A 161 -0.94 2.33 16.84
C SER A 161 0.44 1.87 16.38
N ASP A 162 0.56 1.43 15.13
CA ASP A 162 1.79 0.88 14.59
C ASP A 162 2.17 1.43 13.20
N GLY A 163 1.41 2.38 12.68
CA GLY A 163 1.70 3.05 11.41
C GLY A 163 1.50 2.15 10.19
N ALA A 164 0.85 0.99 10.34
CA ALA A 164 0.67 0.09 9.22
C ALA A 164 -0.44 0.55 8.26
N ILE A 165 -0.25 0.17 7.00
CA ILE A 165 -1.21 0.33 5.91
C ILE A 165 -1.75 -1.05 5.58
N GLU A 166 -3.07 -1.20 5.47
CA GLU A 166 -3.68 -2.42 4.94
C GLU A 166 -4.52 -2.11 3.70
N PHE A 167 -4.45 -2.99 2.71
CA PHE A 167 -5.43 -3.09 1.63
C PHE A 167 -6.22 -4.37 1.83
N ARG A 168 -7.54 -4.25 1.88
CA ARG A 168 -8.47 -5.33 2.23
C ARG A 168 -9.45 -5.52 1.10
N TYR A 169 -9.63 -6.76 0.64
CA TYR A 169 -10.46 -7.07 -0.50
C TYR A 169 -11.67 -7.88 -0.08
N GLY A 170 -12.84 -7.45 -0.55
CA GLY A 170 -14.11 -8.08 -0.26
C GLY A 170 -14.63 -8.92 -1.42
N PRO A 171 -15.92 -9.31 -1.36
CA PRO A 171 -16.55 -10.04 -2.43
C PRO A 171 -16.52 -9.23 -3.72
N SER A 172 -15.98 -9.81 -4.80
CA SER A 172 -15.93 -9.21 -6.14
C SER A 172 -16.59 -10.16 -7.14
N ASN A 173 -17.07 -9.62 -8.26
CA ASN A 173 -17.52 -10.42 -9.40
C ASN A 173 -16.67 -10.03 -10.60
N ILE A 174 -15.71 -10.86 -10.97
CA ILE A 174 -14.84 -10.64 -12.13
C ILE A 174 -15.02 -11.83 -13.06
N THR A 175 -15.76 -11.62 -14.15
CA THR A 175 -16.11 -12.63 -15.16
C THR A 175 -15.48 -12.34 -16.52
N LEU A 176 -15.12 -11.08 -16.78
CA LEU A 176 -14.34 -10.70 -17.96
C LEU A 176 -12.86 -11.05 -17.78
N PRO A 177 -12.12 -11.25 -18.90
CA PRO A 177 -10.66 -11.40 -18.86
C PRO A 177 -9.99 -10.22 -18.14
N LEU A 178 -8.97 -10.49 -17.31
CA LEU A 178 -8.30 -9.45 -16.53
C LEU A 178 -7.50 -8.50 -17.44
N ASP A 179 -6.84 -9.02 -18.47
CA ASP A 179 -6.17 -8.20 -19.48
C ASP A 179 -7.11 -7.22 -20.19
N TYR A 180 -8.42 -7.48 -20.19
CA TYR A 180 -9.42 -6.54 -20.69
C TYR A 180 -9.86 -5.50 -19.65
N LEU A 181 -9.93 -5.87 -18.37
CA LEU A 181 -10.35 -4.97 -17.29
C LEU A 181 -9.21 -4.08 -16.75
N PHE A 182 -7.96 -4.49 -16.93
CA PHE A 182 -6.78 -3.81 -16.39
C PHE A 182 -5.80 -3.41 -17.50
N ASP A 183 -6.29 -3.03 -18.69
CA ASP A 183 -5.49 -2.49 -19.80
C ASP A 183 -4.23 -3.32 -20.13
N ASP A 184 -4.45 -4.56 -20.57
CA ASP A 184 -3.44 -5.57 -20.90
C ASP A 184 -2.61 -6.07 -19.69
N LEU A 185 -2.93 -5.68 -18.46
CA LEU A 185 -2.30 -6.19 -17.24
C LEU A 185 -2.96 -7.50 -16.76
N PRO A 186 -2.19 -8.39 -16.10
CA PRO A 186 -2.73 -9.64 -15.55
C PRO A 186 -3.58 -9.45 -14.28
N GLY A 187 -3.75 -8.22 -13.80
CA GLY A 187 -4.45 -7.85 -12.58
C GLY A 187 -4.12 -6.41 -12.15
N PRO A 188 -4.60 -5.98 -10.96
CA PRO A 188 -4.39 -4.62 -10.49
C PRO A 188 -2.94 -4.32 -10.08
N TYR A 189 -2.54 -3.06 -10.18
CA TYR A 189 -1.39 -2.55 -9.45
C TYR A 189 -1.74 -2.42 -7.98
N VAL A 190 -0.85 -2.93 -7.14
CA VAL A 190 -0.96 -2.78 -5.69
C VAL A 190 0.40 -2.47 -5.09
N GLY A 191 0.49 -1.39 -4.33
CA GLY A 191 1.77 -0.97 -3.76
C GLY A 191 1.79 0.44 -3.20
N LEU A 192 3.01 0.90 -2.90
CA LEU A 192 3.31 2.20 -2.32
C LEU A 192 4.40 2.87 -3.16
N LEU A 193 4.23 4.16 -3.45
CA LEU A 193 5.24 4.97 -4.15
C LEU A 193 5.66 6.16 -3.29
N ASN A 194 6.95 6.44 -3.29
CA ASN A 194 7.56 7.57 -2.59
C ASN A 194 8.16 8.57 -3.58
N GLY A 195 7.73 9.83 -3.50
CA GLY A 195 8.32 10.92 -4.28
C GLY A 195 8.01 10.91 -5.78
N TYR A 196 6.74 10.71 -6.16
CA TYR A 196 6.28 10.94 -7.52
C TYR A 196 6.26 12.45 -7.84
N LEU A 197 6.87 12.85 -8.96
CA LEU A 197 6.90 14.25 -9.42
C LEU A 197 5.96 14.45 -10.60
N TYR A 198 4.90 15.24 -10.40
CA TYR A 198 3.82 15.39 -11.37
C TYR A 198 4.21 16.19 -12.64
N ASP A 199 4.87 17.34 -12.53
CA ASP A 199 5.26 18.18 -13.70
C ASP A 199 6.34 17.55 -14.60
N GLY A 200 7.03 16.52 -14.09
CA GLY A 200 8.02 15.74 -14.84
C GLY A 200 7.53 14.35 -15.24
N GLU A 201 6.37 13.91 -14.74
CA GLU A 201 5.92 12.51 -14.78
C GLU A 201 7.02 11.53 -14.35
N GLU A 202 7.80 11.92 -13.33
CA GLU A 202 8.95 11.13 -12.85
C GLU A 202 8.52 10.29 -11.65
N PHE A 203 8.66 8.97 -11.79
CA PHE A 203 8.44 8.03 -10.70
C PHE A 203 9.65 7.98 -9.78
N GLY A 204 9.40 8.17 -8.48
CA GLY A 204 10.38 7.91 -7.44
C GLY A 204 10.50 6.41 -7.11
N ASP A 205 10.69 6.10 -5.83
CA ASP A 205 10.82 4.72 -5.37
C ASP A 205 9.46 4.03 -5.33
N MET A 206 9.34 2.90 -6.04
CA MET A 206 8.10 2.11 -6.08
C MET A 206 8.27 0.80 -5.33
N TYR A 207 7.29 0.46 -4.50
CA TYR A 207 7.26 -0.76 -3.71
C TYR A 207 5.98 -1.53 -4.01
N MET A 208 6.08 -2.47 -4.95
CA MET A 208 4.95 -3.07 -5.63
C MET A 208 4.77 -4.55 -5.27
N LEU A 209 3.52 -5.01 -5.33
CA LEU A 209 3.17 -6.43 -5.31
C LEU A 209 3.11 -6.98 -6.73
N SER A 210 3.55 -8.23 -6.89
CA SER A 210 3.63 -8.90 -8.19
C SER A 210 3.43 -10.40 -8.08
N GLY A 211 3.09 -11.06 -9.19
CA GLY A 211 2.82 -12.50 -9.21
C GLY A 211 1.46 -12.86 -8.60
N ASP A 212 1.27 -14.12 -8.21
CA ASP A 212 -0.02 -14.66 -7.75
C ASP A 212 -0.64 -13.80 -6.63
N ALA A 213 -1.84 -13.27 -6.85
CA ALA A 213 -2.57 -12.48 -5.85
C ALA A 213 -2.85 -13.26 -4.54
N ALA A 214 -2.82 -14.58 -4.53
CA ALA A 214 -2.96 -15.36 -3.30
C ALA A 214 -1.66 -15.45 -2.48
N ASP A 215 -0.50 -15.22 -3.09
CA ASP A 215 0.82 -15.24 -2.45
C ASP A 215 1.80 -14.31 -3.19
N PRO A 216 1.59 -12.98 -3.13
CA PRO A 216 2.32 -12.05 -3.98
C PRO A 216 3.76 -11.84 -3.51
N THR A 217 4.62 -11.48 -4.46
CA THR A 217 5.98 -11.02 -4.18
C THR A 217 6.00 -9.51 -4.02
N TYR A 218 6.52 -9.04 -2.89
CA TYR A 218 6.79 -7.63 -2.62
C TYR A 218 8.22 -7.27 -3.01
N ALA A 219 8.38 -6.27 -3.88
CA ALA A 219 9.68 -5.87 -4.39
C ALA A 219 9.80 -4.36 -4.59
N TYR A 220 11.04 -3.88 -4.48
CA TYR A 220 11.45 -2.56 -4.92
C TYR A 220 11.54 -2.50 -6.44
N TYR A 221 11.11 -1.38 -6.99
CA TYR A 221 11.15 -1.08 -8.39
C TYR A 221 11.58 0.37 -8.63
N ASP A 222 12.57 0.54 -9.50
CA ASP A 222 13.13 1.85 -9.86
C ASP A 222 12.37 2.42 -11.06
N GLY A 223 11.47 3.36 -10.77
CA GLY A 223 10.65 4.03 -11.78
C GLY A 223 11.45 4.85 -12.79
N SER A 224 12.72 5.15 -12.53
CA SER A 224 13.58 5.90 -13.47
C SER A 224 14.07 5.06 -14.65
N THR A 225 13.90 3.73 -14.60
CA THR A 225 14.34 2.81 -15.65
C THR A 225 13.43 2.83 -16.89
N GLY A 226 12.20 3.34 -16.76
CA GLY A 226 11.20 3.37 -17.82
C GLY A 226 10.61 2.01 -18.19
N GLU A 227 10.94 0.95 -17.44
CA GLU A 227 10.19 -0.30 -17.49
C GLU A 227 8.80 -0.06 -16.86
N GLU A 228 7.78 -0.86 -17.20
CA GLU A 228 6.49 -0.80 -16.51
C GLU A 228 6.57 -1.45 -15.12
N PRO A 229 5.94 -0.86 -14.09
CA PRO A 229 5.90 -1.50 -12.78
C PRO A 229 5.17 -2.85 -12.87
N PRO A 230 5.46 -3.80 -11.97
CA PRO A 230 4.79 -5.09 -12.02
C PRO A 230 3.39 -5.01 -11.39
N ALA A 231 2.45 -5.76 -11.96
CA ALA A 231 1.09 -5.94 -11.44
C ALA A 231 0.92 -7.31 -10.77
N LEU A 232 -0.16 -7.46 -10.02
CA LEU A 232 -0.60 -8.77 -9.55
C LEU A 232 -1.06 -9.64 -10.73
N GLU A 233 -0.82 -10.95 -10.61
CA GLU A 233 -1.43 -11.96 -11.46
C GLU A 233 -2.71 -12.47 -10.76
N GLY A 234 -3.86 -12.01 -11.24
CA GLY A 234 -5.15 -12.38 -10.68
C GLY A 234 -5.81 -11.31 -9.81
N GLN A 235 -7.08 -11.54 -9.50
CA GLN A 235 -7.87 -10.73 -8.59
C GLN A 235 -7.64 -11.18 -7.15
N PRO A 236 -7.32 -10.27 -6.20
CA PRO A 236 -7.34 -10.61 -4.77
C PRO A 236 -8.69 -11.20 -4.36
N ALA A 237 -8.66 -12.36 -3.73
CA ALA A 237 -9.87 -13.07 -3.31
C ALA A 237 -10.56 -12.37 -2.13
N ASP A 238 -11.86 -12.63 -1.97
CA ASP A 238 -12.63 -12.17 -0.79
C ASP A 238 -11.93 -12.58 0.52
N GLY A 239 -11.75 -11.60 1.39
CA GLY A 239 -11.08 -11.74 2.68
C GLY A 239 -9.56 -11.57 2.62
N THR A 240 -8.97 -11.29 1.46
CA THR A 240 -7.53 -11.05 1.36
C THR A 240 -7.14 -9.74 2.01
N VAL A 241 -6.09 -9.76 2.83
CA VAL A 241 -5.48 -8.57 3.44
C VAL A 241 -4.01 -8.51 3.08
N TYR A 242 -3.60 -7.40 2.48
CA TYR A 242 -2.20 -7.03 2.25
C TYR A 242 -1.80 -5.97 3.26
N ARG A 243 -0.79 -6.24 4.09
CA ARG A 243 -0.35 -5.36 5.17
C ARG A 243 1.10 -4.93 4.96
N PHE A 244 1.30 -3.62 4.96
CA PHE A 244 2.61 -2.95 4.92
C PHE A 244 2.86 -2.31 6.29
N GLY A 245 3.71 -2.94 7.10
CA GLY A 245 4.09 -2.44 8.41
C GLY A 245 5.40 -1.63 8.31
N PRO A 246 5.49 -0.40 8.83
CA PRO A 246 6.72 0.39 8.72
C PRO A 246 7.88 -0.32 9.42
N VAL A 247 9.04 -0.38 8.76
CA VAL A 247 10.25 -0.94 9.36
C VAL A 247 10.76 0.04 10.40
N ILE A 248 10.58 -0.31 11.68
CA ILE A 248 11.14 0.48 12.78
C ILE A 248 12.64 0.19 12.85
N ILE A 249 13.43 1.02 12.16
CA ILE A 249 14.88 1.04 12.34
C ILE A 249 15.16 1.67 13.71
N ASN A 250 15.27 0.82 14.74
CA ASN A 250 15.91 1.23 15.97
C ASN A 250 17.37 1.55 15.63
N SER A 251 17.71 2.83 15.47
CA SER A 251 19.10 3.25 15.36
C SER A 251 19.83 2.70 16.58
N VAL A 252 20.70 1.71 16.40
CA VAL A 252 21.65 1.36 17.44
C VAL A 252 22.47 2.62 17.65
N GLU A 253 22.33 3.29 18.80
CA GLU A 253 23.27 4.34 19.15
C GLU A 253 24.66 3.74 18.99
N GLU A 254 25.45 4.27 18.06
CA GLU A 254 26.84 3.88 17.90
C GLU A 254 27.52 4.29 19.22
N THR A 255 27.69 3.32 20.11
CA THR A 255 28.49 3.56 21.31
C THR A 255 29.90 3.80 20.80
N ILE A 256 30.31 5.07 20.73
CA ILE A 256 31.68 5.47 20.41
C ILE A 256 32.57 4.90 21.52
N THR A 257 33.01 3.66 21.34
CA THR A 257 33.82 2.94 22.33
C THR A 257 35.30 3.33 22.29
N ASN A 258 35.72 4.23 21.39
CA ASN A 258 37.07 4.77 21.40
C ASN A 258 37.11 6.20 20.86
N PRO A 259 37.50 7.23 21.66
CA PRO A 259 37.85 8.51 21.09
C PRO A 259 39.09 8.33 20.22
N VAL A 260 38.92 8.40 18.90
CA VAL A 260 40.04 8.50 17.97
C VAL A 260 40.78 9.79 18.29
N SER A 261 41.95 9.69 18.93
CA SER A 261 42.80 10.84 19.17
C SER A 261 43.39 11.29 17.84
N ILE A 262 42.80 12.29 17.20
CA ILE A 262 43.38 12.93 16.02
C ILE A 262 44.59 13.74 16.49
N LYS A 263 45.80 13.29 16.14
CA LYS A 263 47.02 14.09 16.31
C LYS A 263 47.19 15.01 15.10
N VAL A 264 46.91 16.29 15.30
CA VAL A 264 47.24 17.35 14.34
C VAL A 264 48.71 17.73 14.53
N TYR A 265 49.51 17.62 13.48
CA TYR A 265 50.90 18.09 13.48
C TYR A 265 50.97 19.46 12.78
N PRO A 266 51.54 20.50 13.40
CA PRO A 266 51.73 21.78 12.73
C PRO A 266 52.83 21.67 11.67
N THR A 267 52.54 22.15 10.46
CA THR A 267 53.57 22.38 9.43
C THR A 267 54.09 23.81 9.58
N ILE A 268 55.41 23.98 9.67
CA ILE A 268 56.05 25.29 9.74
C ILE A 268 56.13 25.86 8.33
N THR A 269 55.49 26.99 8.06
CA THR A 269 55.72 27.79 6.85
C THR A 269 56.93 28.70 7.05
N ARG A 270 57.93 28.62 6.16
CA ARG A 270 59.01 29.62 6.06
C ARG A 270 58.51 30.77 5.19
N ASN A 271 58.44 31.97 5.76
CA ASN A 271 58.33 33.21 4.99
C ASN A 271 59.65 33.46 4.26
N GLU A 272 59.69 33.26 2.95
CA GLU A 272 60.70 33.91 2.10
C GLU A 272 60.02 35.09 1.39
N LEU A 273 60.28 36.29 1.91
CA LEU A 273 60.05 37.54 1.21
C LEU A 273 61.31 37.82 0.37
N ASN A 274 61.16 37.87 -0.95
CA ASN A 274 62.04 38.62 -1.86
C ASN A 274 61.17 39.58 -2.65
#